data_AF-A0A183HMJ5-F1
#
_entry.id   AF-A0A183HMJ5-F1
#
_cell.length_a   1.000
_cell.length_b   1.000
_cell.length_c   1.000
_cell.angle_alpha   90.00
_cell.angle_beta   90.00
_cell.angle_gamma   90.00
#
_symmetry.space_group_name_H-M   'P 1'
#
loop_
_entity.id
_entity.type
_entity.pdbx_description
1 polymer ?
#
loop_
_entity_poly.entity_id
_entity_poly.type
_entity_poly.pdbx_seq_one_letter_code
_entity_poly.pdbx_strand_id
1 'polypeptide(L)'
;MFRYHQGHCLITLATGKMDQLTIDRTGLVDAHAYAVLDLRKIQGIQLLMLKNPWTHLRWKGRYSEKDKLSWTPQLCKALDYNPSDAQQFDDGVFWIDFKSVCHFFEVFYVNWDPSIFPYTFGLHAMWSAGVGPVKDLYSVADNPQYTLEVNSNGSTAVWILLTRHITDKVGAALDSECILFWNMI
;
A
#
# COMPACT_ATOMS: atom_id res chain seq x y z
N MET A 1 -0.47 20.66 -0.95
CA MET A 1 0.54 19.70 -0.44
C MET A 1 -0.16 18.37 -0.24
N PHE A 2 0.46 17.23 -0.59
CA PHE A 2 -0.21 15.92 -0.44
C PHE A 2 -0.28 15.53 1.04
N ARG A 3 -1.31 14.76 1.45
CA ARG A 3 -1.53 14.32 2.85
C ARG A 3 -0.30 13.65 3.48
N TYR A 4 0.46 12.90 2.67
CA TYR A 4 1.72 12.28 3.10
C TYR A 4 2.75 13.30 3.58
N HIS A 5 3.03 14.34 2.79
CA HIS A 5 4.00 15.39 3.16
C HIS A 5 3.52 16.29 4.31
N GLN A 6 2.24 16.20 4.69
CA GLN A 6 1.69 16.85 5.87
C GLN A 6 1.83 15.97 7.13
N GLY A 7 2.33 14.74 7.01
CA GLY A 7 2.48 13.80 8.12
C GLY A 7 1.20 13.04 8.48
N HIS A 8 0.15 13.12 7.64
CA HIS A 8 -1.14 12.46 7.91
C HIS A 8 -1.16 10.96 7.59
N CYS A 9 -0.07 10.41 7.05
CA CYS A 9 0.03 8.96 6.92
C CYS A 9 1.48 8.46 6.94
N LEU A 10 1.63 7.24 7.45
CA LEU A 10 2.85 6.45 7.34
C LEU A 10 2.62 5.31 6.37
N ILE A 11 3.53 5.13 5.40
CA ILE A 11 3.40 4.12 4.35
C ILE A 11 4.57 3.14 4.44
N THR A 12 4.27 1.85 4.38
CA THR A 12 5.27 0.79 4.23
C THR A 12 4.87 -0.13 3.08
N LEU A 13 5.88 -0.73 2.44
CA LEU A 13 5.71 -1.69 1.36
C LEU A 13 6.26 -3.04 1.80
N ALA A 14 5.63 -4.13 1.37
CA ALA A 14 6.15 -5.47 1.60
C ALA A 14 6.30 -6.24 0.30
N THR A 15 7.44 -6.91 0.18
CA THR A 15 7.72 -7.86 -0.89
C THR A 15 7.10 -9.22 -0.56
N GLY A 16 6.71 -9.94 -1.61
CA GLY A 16 6.31 -11.34 -1.53
C GLY A 16 7.50 -12.30 -1.47
N LYS A 17 7.21 -13.59 -1.62
CA LYS A 17 8.27 -14.58 -1.86
C LYS A 17 8.87 -14.35 -3.25
N MET A 18 10.20 -14.35 -3.32
CA MET A 18 10.94 -14.23 -4.58
C MET A 18 11.97 -15.35 -4.69
N ASP A 19 12.37 -15.68 -5.92
CA ASP A 19 13.47 -16.60 -6.18
C ASP A 19 14.83 -15.89 -6.05
N GLN A 20 15.89 -16.67 -5.80
CA GLN A 20 17.24 -16.12 -5.60
C GLN A 20 17.72 -15.29 -6.79
N LEU A 21 17.37 -15.69 -8.02
CA LEU A 21 17.73 -14.95 -9.23
C LEU A 21 17.10 -13.54 -9.25
N THR A 22 15.85 -13.40 -8.82
CA THR A 22 15.20 -12.08 -8.73
C THR A 22 15.80 -11.25 -7.61
N ILE A 23 16.08 -11.84 -6.45
CA ILE A 23 16.74 -11.17 -5.31
C ILE A 23 18.09 -10.60 -5.77
N ASP A 24 18.93 -11.41 -6.40
CA ASP A 24 20.27 -10.99 -6.83
C ASP A 24 20.21 -9.88 -7.89
N ARG A 25 19.27 -10.00 -8.84
CA ARG A 25 19.07 -9.04 -9.94
C ARG A 25 18.52 -7.70 -9.45
N THR A 26 17.55 -7.74 -8.54
CA THR A 26 16.84 -6.53 -8.08
C THR A 26 17.51 -5.88 -6.89
N GLY A 27 18.22 -6.65 -6.06
CA GLY A 27 18.70 -6.22 -4.74
C GLY A 27 17.60 -6.07 -3.68
N LEU A 28 16.36 -6.46 -3.98
CA LEU A 28 15.28 -6.53 -3.01
C LEU A 28 15.39 -7.83 -2.20
N VAL A 29 14.89 -7.78 -0.98
CA VAL A 29 14.80 -8.92 -0.06
C VAL A 29 13.40 -9.52 -0.18
N ASP A 30 13.28 -10.84 -0.16
CA ASP A 30 12.01 -11.55 -0.16
C ASP A 30 11.31 -11.46 1.20
N ALA A 31 9.97 -11.50 1.18
CA ALA A 31 9.13 -11.50 2.37
C ALA A 31 9.50 -10.41 3.41
N HIS A 32 9.83 -9.21 2.94
CA HIS A 32 10.44 -8.15 3.75
C HIS A 32 9.72 -6.81 3.60
N ALA A 33 9.78 -6.01 4.67
CA ALA A 33 9.12 -4.70 4.73
C ALA A 33 10.11 -3.54 4.54
N TYR A 34 9.67 -2.53 3.80
CA TYR A 34 10.40 -1.30 3.48
C TYR A 34 9.58 -0.09 3.91
N ALA A 35 10.22 0.91 4.49
CA ALA A 35 9.54 2.16 4.83
C ALA A 35 9.57 3.13 3.63
N VAL A 36 8.45 3.78 3.33
CA VAL A 36 8.40 4.86 2.34
C VAL A 36 8.78 6.17 3.04
N LEU A 37 9.85 6.80 2.58
CA LEU A 37 10.39 8.05 3.11
C LEU A 37 9.98 9.29 2.29
N ASP A 38 9.74 9.13 0.98
CA ASP A 38 9.22 10.20 0.13
C ASP A 38 8.47 9.62 -1.09
N LEU A 39 7.56 10.42 -1.64
CA LEU A 39 6.72 10.14 -2.80
C LEU A 39 6.69 11.39 -3.68
N ARG A 40 7.23 11.31 -4.90
CA ARG A 40 7.33 12.47 -5.81
C ARG A 40 6.75 12.15 -7.17
N LYS A 41 6.05 13.12 -7.76
CA LYS A 41 5.63 13.10 -9.17
C LYS A 41 6.29 14.25 -9.91
N ILE A 42 7.25 13.94 -10.77
CA ILE A 42 8.07 14.94 -11.50
C ILE A 42 8.02 14.59 -12.98
N GLN A 43 7.60 15.56 -13.81
CA GLN A 43 7.52 15.36 -15.27
C GLN A 43 6.72 14.10 -15.69
N GLY A 44 5.68 13.76 -14.93
CA GLY A 44 4.86 12.56 -15.18
C GLY A 44 5.41 11.26 -14.60
N ILE A 45 6.65 11.24 -14.11
CA ILE A 45 7.28 10.08 -13.47
C ILE A 45 6.92 10.08 -11.98
N GLN A 46 6.44 8.95 -11.49
CA GLN A 46 6.15 8.72 -10.07
C GLN A 46 7.29 7.93 -9.43
N LEU A 47 7.93 8.51 -8.43
CA LEU A 47 9.09 7.94 -7.73
C LEU A 47 8.80 7.82 -6.24
N LEU A 48 9.27 6.72 -5.66
CA LEU A 48 9.19 6.40 -4.24
C LEU A 48 10.62 6.30 -3.69
N MET A 49 10.87 6.93 -2.55
CA MET A 49 12.08 6.75 -1.78
C MET A 49 11.81 5.72 -0.69
N LEU A 50 12.51 4.59 -0.74
CA LEU A 50 12.33 3.49 0.20
C LEU A 50 13.55 3.33 1.08
N LYS A 51 13.33 2.87 2.32
CA LYS A 51 14.37 2.47 3.27
C LYS A 51 14.27 0.98 3.55
N ASN A 52 15.37 0.26 3.34
CA ASN A 52 15.57 -1.07 3.89
C ASN A 52 15.94 -0.97 5.38
N PRO A 53 15.15 -1.53 6.32
CA PRO A 53 15.48 -1.54 7.74
C PRO A 53 16.82 -2.19 8.08
N TRP A 54 17.29 -3.14 7.26
CA TRP A 54 18.55 -3.84 7.51
C TRP A 54 19.79 -2.98 7.17
N THR A 55 19.62 -1.76 6.68
CA THR A 55 20.72 -0.78 6.46
C THR A 55 21.80 -1.24 5.46
N HIS A 56 21.54 -2.28 4.68
CA HIS A 56 22.33 -2.73 3.55
C HIS A 56 21.39 -3.32 2.50
N LEU A 57 21.84 -3.44 1.24
CA LEU A 57 21.08 -3.94 0.09
C LEU A 57 20.02 -2.94 -0.41
N ARG A 58 20.30 -2.43 -1.62
CA ARG A 58 19.48 -1.46 -2.33
C ARG A 58 18.98 -2.02 -3.65
N TRP A 59 17.91 -1.39 -4.13
CA TRP A 59 17.40 -1.57 -5.47
C TRP A 59 18.48 -1.34 -6.53
N LYS A 60 18.63 -2.29 -7.46
CA LYS A 60 19.63 -2.29 -8.54
C LYS A 60 19.04 -1.96 -9.91
N GLY A 61 17.73 -1.75 -9.99
CA GLY A 61 17.04 -1.49 -11.26
C GLY A 61 16.98 -0.01 -11.64
N ARG A 62 15.89 0.39 -12.29
CA ARG A 62 15.72 1.77 -12.77
C ARG A 62 15.69 2.76 -11.61
N TYR A 63 16.39 3.88 -11.76
CA TYR A 63 16.57 4.88 -10.68
C TYR A 63 17.35 4.35 -9.46
N SER A 64 18.11 3.26 -9.62
CA SER A 64 19.17 2.91 -8.65
C SER A 64 20.33 3.90 -8.73
N GLU A 65 21.22 3.85 -7.75
CA GLU A 65 22.43 4.67 -7.73
C GLU A 65 23.35 4.38 -8.93
N LYS A 66 23.25 3.18 -9.52
CA LYS A 66 24.06 2.73 -10.67
C LYS A 66 23.40 2.99 -12.03
N ASP A 67 22.14 3.40 -12.07
CA ASP A 67 21.42 3.67 -13.31
C ASP A 67 21.81 5.03 -13.91
N LYS A 68 22.74 5.03 -14.85
CA LYS A 68 23.22 6.27 -15.50
C LYS A 68 22.25 6.83 -16.55
N LEU A 69 21.25 6.06 -16.98
CA LEU A 69 20.39 6.43 -18.11
C LEU A 69 19.13 7.15 -17.67
N SER A 70 18.52 6.71 -16.57
CA SER A 70 17.23 7.28 -16.14
C SER A 70 17.37 8.56 -15.31
N TRP A 71 18.54 8.79 -14.71
CA TRP A 71 18.83 10.01 -13.96
C TRP A 71 19.15 11.18 -14.89
N THR A 72 18.28 12.18 -14.91
CA THR A 72 18.54 13.47 -15.59
C THR A 72 18.97 14.53 -14.58
N PRO A 73 19.79 15.53 -14.97
CA PRO A 73 20.18 16.61 -14.06
C PRO A 73 18.99 17.35 -13.43
N GLN A 74 17.89 17.51 -14.18
CA GLN A 74 16.66 18.11 -13.71
C GLN A 74 16.00 17.27 -12.62
N LEU A 75 15.97 15.95 -12.80
CA LEU A 75 15.38 15.02 -11.83
C LEU A 75 16.22 14.95 -10.55
N CYS A 76 17.54 14.85 -10.67
CA CYS A 76 18.47 14.88 -9.53
C CYS A 76 18.29 16.16 -8.71
N LYS A 77 18.22 17.32 -9.38
CA LYS A 77 17.98 18.61 -8.72
C LYS A 77 16.61 18.67 -8.04
N ALA A 78 15.57 18.13 -8.66
CA ALA A 78 14.22 18.17 -8.12
C ALA A 78 14.01 17.24 -6.91
N LEU A 79 14.80 16.17 -6.81
CA LEU A 79 14.78 15.22 -5.69
C LEU A 79 15.82 15.51 -4.61
N ASP A 80 16.69 16.51 -4.83
CA ASP A 80 17.88 16.75 -4.00
C ASP A 80 18.71 15.47 -3.81
N TYR A 81 18.89 14.72 -4.91
CA TYR A 81 19.53 13.40 -4.90
C TYR A 81 20.68 13.34 -5.91
N ASN A 82 21.85 12.88 -5.45
CA ASN A 82 23.01 12.61 -6.27
C ASN A 82 23.35 11.11 -6.28
N PRO A 83 23.18 10.40 -7.41
CA PRO A 83 23.50 8.98 -7.52
C PRO A 83 24.96 8.65 -7.21
N SER A 84 25.90 9.55 -7.53
CA SER A 84 27.33 9.34 -7.28
C SER A 84 27.68 9.37 -5.79
N ASP A 85 27.02 10.22 -5.01
CA ASP A 85 27.23 10.29 -3.56
C ASP A 85 26.61 9.06 -2.89
N ALA A 86 25.43 8.63 -3.36
CA ALA A 86 24.77 7.42 -2.89
C ALA A 86 25.61 6.15 -3.16
N GLN A 87 26.48 6.12 -4.16
CA GLN A 87 27.39 4.98 -4.38
C GLN A 87 28.48 4.86 -3.31
N GLN A 88 28.82 5.93 -2.59
CA GLN A 88 29.92 5.93 -1.62
C GLN A 88 29.52 5.31 -0.29
N PHE A 89 28.25 5.47 0.11
CA PHE A 89 27.72 4.96 1.37
C PHE A 89 26.39 4.25 1.12
N ASP A 90 26.31 2.99 1.53
CA ASP A 90 25.05 2.24 1.50
C ASP A 90 24.38 2.36 2.87
N ASP A 91 23.34 3.20 2.92
CA ASP A 91 22.44 3.34 4.07
C ASP A 91 21.15 2.57 3.87
N GLY A 92 21.00 1.78 2.80
CA GLY A 92 19.77 1.09 2.43
C GLY A 92 18.63 2.01 1.97
N VAL A 93 18.88 3.30 1.68
CA VAL A 93 17.90 4.22 1.07
C VAL A 93 18.08 4.22 -0.44
N PHE A 94 16.97 4.14 -1.18
CA PHE A 94 17.00 4.18 -2.64
C PHE A 94 15.70 4.73 -3.23
N TRP A 95 15.80 5.26 -4.45
CA TRP A 95 14.65 5.62 -5.27
C TRP A 95 14.24 4.46 -6.18
N ILE A 96 12.95 4.35 -6.46
CA ILE A 96 12.37 3.36 -7.37
C ILE A 96 11.14 3.96 -8.05
N ASP A 97 10.88 3.61 -9.30
CA ASP A 97 9.67 4.06 -9.98
C ASP A 97 8.44 3.25 -9.57
N PHE A 98 7.29 3.92 -9.56
CA PHE A 98 6.03 3.33 -9.13
C PHE A 98 5.66 2.07 -9.93
N LYS A 99 6.03 2.00 -11.23
CA LYS A 99 5.77 0.80 -12.04
C LYS A 99 6.59 -0.39 -11.55
N SER A 100 7.87 -0.19 -11.21
CA SER A 100 8.67 -1.22 -10.55
C SER A 100 8.12 -1.58 -9.18
N VAL A 101 7.60 -0.63 -8.41
CA VAL A 101 6.95 -0.94 -7.13
C VAL A 101 5.76 -1.88 -7.33
N CYS A 102 4.84 -1.55 -8.26
CA CYS A 102 3.70 -2.41 -8.57
C CYS A 102 4.07 -3.81 -9.08
N HIS A 103 5.28 -3.98 -9.60
CA HIS A 103 5.74 -5.27 -10.12
C HIS A 103 6.38 -6.16 -9.06
N PHE A 104 7.11 -5.59 -8.10
CA PHE A 104 7.91 -6.35 -7.14
C PHE A 104 7.33 -6.38 -5.71
N PHE A 105 6.39 -5.50 -5.38
CA PHE A 105 5.79 -5.43 -4.04
C PHE A 105 4.34 -5.93 -4.09
N GLU A 106 3.98 -6.77 -3.13
CA GLU A 106 2.64 -7.36 -3.05
C GLU A 106 1.68 -6.49 -2.22
N VAL A 107 2.20 -5.81 -1.20
CA VAL A 107 1.35 -5.10 -0.24
C VAL A 107 1.84 -3.68 0.00
N PHE A 108 0.88 -2.75 0.01
CA PHE A 108 1.02 -1.38 0.49
C PHE A 108 0.24 -1.24 1.79
N TYR A 109 0.94 -0.98 2.89
CA TYR A 109 0.30 -0.61 4.15
C TYR A 109 0.28 0.91 4.27
N VAL A 110 -0.91 1.47 4.47
CA VAL A 110 -1.10 2.91 4.69
C VAL A 110 -1.76 3.10 6.03
N ASN A 111 -1.02 3.69 6.97
CA ASN A 111 -1.50 4.00 8.30
C ASN A 111 -1.87 5.49 8.32
N TRP A 112 -3.17 5.79 8.30
CA TRP A 112 -3.67 7.16 8.30
C TRP A 112 -3.77 7.70 9.72
N ASP A 113 -3.50 9.00 9.86
CA ASP A 113 -3.84 9.79 11.04
C ASP A 113 -5.37 9.86 11.17
N PRO A 114 -5.98 9.27 12.22
CA PRO A 114 -7.43 9.25 12.39
C PRO A 114 -8.04 10.65 12.50
N SER A 115 -7.28 11.66 12.93
CA SER A 115 -7.79 13.02 13.13
C SER A 115 -8.24 13.71 11.83
N ILE A 116 -7.78 13.21 10.66
CA ILE A 116 -8.19 13.74 9.36
C ILE A 116 -9.61 13.28 8.95
N PHE A 117 -10.21 12.38 9.72
CA PHE A 117 -11.54 11.81 9.49
C PHE A 117 -12.48 12.16 10.65
N PRO A 118 -12.94 13.42 10.72
CA PRO A 118 -13.71 13.92 11.86
C PRO A 118 -15.06 13.22 12.02
N TYR A 119 -15.59 12.61 10.95
CA TYR A 119 -16.85 11.88 10.95
C TYR A 119 -16.58 10.43 10.56
N THR A 120 -16.23 9.61 11.56
CA THR A 120 -15.97 8.18 11.38
C THR A 120 -17.10 7.36 12.01
N PHE A 121 -17.57 6.33 11.31
CA PHE A 121 -18.50 5.34 11.86
C PHE A 121 -18.02 3.93 11.51
N GLY A 122 -18.03 3.05 12.52
CA GLY A 122 -17.62 1.66 12.41
C GLY A 122 -18.78 0.73 12.71
N LEU A 123 -19.04 -0.23 11.81
CA LEU A 123 -20.02 -1.29 12.03
C LEU A 123 -19.37 -2.66 11.88
N HIS A 124 -19.70 -3.57 12.79
CA HIS A 124 -19.26 -4.95 12.76
C HIS A 124 -20.47 -5.85 12.53
N ALA A 125 -20.42 -6.65 11.47
CA ALA A 125 -21.41 -7.68 11.20
C ALA A 125 -20.70 -8.97 10.80
N MET A 126 -21.33 -10.09 11.13
CA MET A 126 -20.87 -11.43 10.80
C MET A 126 -22.00 -12.14 10.07
N TRP A 127 -21.65 -12.85 9.00
CA TRP A 127 -22.57 -13.76 8.34
C TRP A 127 -22.02 -15.19 8.44
N SER A 128 -22.78 -16.08 9.07
CA SER A 128 -22.45 -17.50 9.13
C SER A 128 -22.79 -18.15 7.79
N ALA A 129 -21.78 -18.70 7.11
CA ALA A 129 -21.90 -19.34 5.80
C ALA A 129 -22.87 -20.54 5.76
N GLY A 130 -23.31 -21.06 6.92
CA GLY A 130 -24.27 -22.15 7.04
C GLY A 130 -25.75 -21.75 7.01
N VAL A 131 -26.09 -20.47 6.99
CA VAL A 131 -27.49 -19.98 6.98
C VAL A 131 -27.75 -19.30 5.63
N GLY A 132 -27.77 -20.11 4.57
CA GLY A 132 -28.27 -19.71 3.26
C GLY A 132 -29.70 -20.22 3.03
N PRO A 133 -30.49 -19.62 2.12
CA PRO A 133 -31.80 -20.14 1.78
C PRO A 133 -31.70 -21.59 1.27
N VAL A 134 -32.59 -22.48 1.73
CA VAL A 134 -32.64 -23.92 1.40
C VAL A 134 -32.93 -24.18 -0.10
N LYS A 135 -33.22 -23.14 -0.88
CA LYS A 135 -33.51 -23.19 -2.31
C LYS A 135 -32.64 -22.15 -3.03
N ASP A 136 -32.19 -22.47 -4.24
CA ASP A 136 -31.39 -21.60 -5.14
C ASP A 136 -32.12 -20.35 -5.65
N LEU A 137 -33.05 -19.81 -4.87
CA LEU A 137 -33.59 -18.47 -5.07
C LEU A 137 -32.64 -17.52 -4.34
N TYR A 138 -31.58 -17.10 -5.02
CA TYR A 138 -30.69 -16.06 -4.53
C TYR A 138 -31.50 -14.76 -4.34
N SER A 139 -31.89 -14.46 -3.11
CA SER A 139 -32.49 -13.17 -2.77
C SER A 139 -31.41 -12.28 -2.15
N VAL A 140 -31.13 -11.15 -2.77
CA VAL A 140 -30.22 -10.14 -2.20
C VAL A 140 -30.78 -9.58 -0.88
N ALA A 141 -32.09 -9.73 -0.64
CA ALA A 141 -32.78 -9.23 0.55
C ALA A 141 -32.30 -9.85 1.86
N ASP A 142 -31.75 -11.08 1.82
CA ASP A 142 -31.28 -11.80 3.01
C ASP A 142 -29.87 -11.36 3.45
N ASN A 143 -29.19 -10.52 2.66
CA ASN A 143 -27.93 -9.90 3.06
C ASN A 143 -28.16 -8.75 4.04
N PRO A 144 -27.19 -8.45 4.94
CA PRO A 144 -27.22 -7.22 5.72
C PRO A 144 -27.30 -5.97 4.81
N GLN A 145 -28.24 -5.08 5.10
CA GLN A 145 -28.45 -3.83 4.37
C GLN A 145 -28.18 -2.65 5.29
N TYR A 146 -27.46 -1.65 4.77
CA TYR A 146 -27.08 -0.44 5.51
C TYR A 146 -27.48 0.79 4.72
N THR A 147 -27.92 1.83 5.44
CA THR A 147 -28.21 3.14 4.87
C THR A 147 -27.18 4.14 5.38
N LEU A 148 -26.62 4.93 4.47
CA LEU A 148 -25.75 6.06 4.78
C LEU A 148 -26.49 7.35 4.44
N GLU A 149 -26.69 8.20 5.43
CA GLU A 149 -27.20 9.55 5.26
C GLU A 149 -26.05 10.57 5.32
N VAL A 150 -25.87 11.34 4.26
CA VAL A 150 -24.86 12.41 4.19
C VAL A 150 -25.56 13.76 4.20
N ASN A 151 -25.50 14.45 5.33
CA ASN A 151 -26.03 15.81 5.45
C ASN A 151 -24.88 16.82 5.26
N SER A 152 -24.72 17.30 4.02
CA SER A 152 -23.68 18.27 3.67
C SER A 152 -24.24 19.33 2.73
N ASN A 153 -23.85 20.58 2.95
CA ASN A 153 -24.24 21.72 2.12
C ASN A 153 -23.40 21.84 0.83
N GLY A 154 -22.56 20.85 0.51
CA GLY A 154 -21.69 20.87 -0.66
C GLY A 154 -21.14 19.49 -1.03
N SER A 155 -20.23 19.47 -2.02
CA SER A 155 -19.57 18.22 -2.44
C SER A 155 -18.76 17.63 -1.28
N THR A 156 -19.01 16.38 -0.93
CA THR A 156 -18.33 15.66 0.16
C THR A 156 -17.88 14.30 -0.32
N ALA A 157 -16.64 13.93 0.01
CA ALA A 157 -16.12 12.60 -0.25
C ALA A 157 -16.47 11.68 0.92
N VAL A 158 -16.94 10.47 0.61
CA VAL A 158 -17.15 9.39 1.58
C VAL A 158 -16.19 8.28 1.22
N TRP A 159 -15.40 7.81 2.19
CA TRP A 159 -14.54 6.66 2.01
C TRP A 159 -15.18 5.46 2.70
N ILE A 160 -15.17 4.31 2.04
CA ILE A 160 -15.71 3.06 2.58
C ILE A 160 -14.58 2.05 2.59
N LEU A 161 -14.15 1.64 3.78
CA LEU A 161 -13.17 0.58 3.96
C LEU A 161 -13.89 -0.70 4.37
N LEU A 162 -13.81 -1.72 3.51
CA LEU A 162 -14.28 -3.07 3.75
C LEU A 162 -13.13 -3.94 4.28
N THR A 163 -13.18 -4.38 5.54
CA THR A 163 -12.19 -5.35 6.06
C THR A 163 -12.86 -6.71 6.20
N ARG A 164 -12.17 -7.82 5.93
CA ARG A 164 -12.63 -9.18 6.29
C ARG A 164 -11.77 -9.70 7.45
N HIS A 165 -12.36 -10.16 8.55
CA HIS A 165 -11.61 -11.04 9.47
C HIS A 165 -11.80 -12.50 9.08
N ILE A 166 -10.68 -13.21 9.01
CA ILE A 166 -10.62 -14.65 8.83
C ILE A 166 -10.15 -15.22 10.17
N THR A 167 -11.04 -15.97 10.83
CA THR A 167 -10.83 -16.58 12.15
C THR A 167 -10.11 -17.93 12.06
N ASP A 168 -10.21 -18.62 10.91
CA ASP A 168 -9.61 -19.94 10.70
C ASP A 168 -8.20 -19.90 10.08
N LYS A 169 -7.24 -20.53 10.77
CA LYS A 169 -5.87 -20.77 10.27
C LYS A 169 -5.77 -21.96 9.30
N VAL A 170 -6.86 -22.69 9.07
CA VAL A 170 -6.90 -23.91 8.24
C VAL A 170 -7.80 -23.65 7.04
N GLY A 171 -7.21 -23.17 5.95
CA GLY A 171 -7.86 -23.13 4.64
C GLY A 171 -8.41 -21.77 4.25
N ALA A 172 -7.58 -20.99 3.55
CA ALA A 172 -8.02 -19.91 2.66
C ALA A 172 -8.88 -20.40 1.46
N ALA A 173 -9.42 -21.63 1.53
CA ALA A 173 -10.19 -22.30 0.50
C ALA A 173 -11.59 -22.74 0.98
N LEU A 174 -11.95 -22.48 2.25
CA LEU A 174 -13.30 -22.70 2.75
C LEU A 174 -13.82 -21.40 3.37
N ASP A 175 -14.83 -20.82 2.72
CA ASP A 175 -15.53 -19.60 3.10
C ASP A 175 -16.35 -19.80 4.39
N SER A 176 -15.68 -19.97 5.54
CA SER A 176 -16.41 -20.22 6.78
C SER A 176 -16.95 -18.94 7.41
N GLU A 177 -16.20 -17.83 7.36
CA GLU A 177 -16.60 -16.57 8.00
C GLU A 177 -16.11 -15.34 7.22
N CYS A 178 -17.03 -14.41 6.97
CA CYS A 178 -16.77 -13.08 6.43
C CYS A 178 -17.21 -12.05 7.47
N ILE A 179 -16.28 -11.49 8.25
CA ILE A 179 -16.58 -10.33 9.09
C ILE A 179 -16.27 -9.09 8.27
N LEU A 180 -17.27 -8.46 7.65
CA LEU A 180 -17.10 -7.21 6.91
C LEU A 180 -17.04 -6.03 7.90
N PHE A 181 -15.93 -5.32 7.93
CA PHE A 181 -15.81 -4.04 8.61
C PHE A 181 -16.23 -2.98 7.63
N TRP A 182 -17.07 -2.06 8.03
CA TRP A 182 -17.25 -0.81 7.32
C TRP A 182 -16.52 0.25 8.14
N ASN A 183 -15.43 0.78 7.61
CA ASN A 183 -14.82 2.00 8.13
C ASN A 183 -15.21 3.11 7.16
N MET A 184 -16.22 3.89 7.56
CA MET A 184 -16.48 5.15 6.90
C MET A 184 -15.42 6.14 7.35
N ILE A 185 -14.59 6.53 6.41
CA ILE A 185 -13.47 7.44 6.58
C ILE A 185 -13.83 8.74 5.83
#